data_AF-A0A383AA86-F1
#
_entry.id   AF-A0A383AA86-F1
#
_cell.length_a   1.000
_cell.length_b   1.000
_cell.length_c   1.000
_cell.angle_alpha   90.00
_cell.angle_beta   90.00
_cell.angle_gamma   90.00
#
_symmetry.space_group_name_H-M   'P 1'
#
loop_
_entity.id
_entity.type
_entity.pdbx_description
1 polymer ?
#
loop_
_entity_poly.entity_id
_entity_poly.type
_entity_poly.pdbx_seq_one_letter_code
_entity_poly.pdbx_strand_id
1 'polypeptide(L)'
;MKVLERAAGHASGPYVVSAIDVRSIAVRTNNPIGGAFRGFGANQAQFAMEGVMDRLAEKVGISGWEIRKRNVVKPGSIWGPGQIMDEGSRGASSCLEAIKESYDQAIKDGKVVGLGFGLKNSGLGNGAKEIAKAVVRFRQDGKVEVRHCWTEMGQGVHTVALQVAVEELGVNPSLVEVIVDTSREMNVGQTTGSRGTLMGAGSVADACRTAVADGCKPEIDYQGEYRVDWTNSMSDDVENPLIHSTFGYAAQL
;
A
#
# COMPACT_ATOMS: atom_id res chain seq x y z
N MET A 1 -2.66 -17.89 -8.56
CA MET A 1 -2.24 -16.71 -9.37
C MET A 1 -2.51 -15.44 -8.58
N LYS A 2 -1.49 -14.62 -8.29
CA LYS A 2 -1.62 -13.50 -7.33
C LYS A 2 -2.63 -12.41 -7.74
N VAL A 3 -2.86 -12.18 -9.03
CA VAL A 3 -3.88 -11.21 -9.51
C VAL A 3 -5.29 -11.63 -9.08
N LEU A 4 -5.63 -12.91 -9.22
CA LEU A 4 -6.96 -13.43 -8.85
C LEU A 4 -7.16 -13.50 -7.35
N GLU A 5 -6.11 -13.84 -6.62
CA GLU A 5 -6.10 -13.81 -5.16
C GLU A 5 -6.36 -12.40 -4.65
N ARG A 6 -5.73 -11.39 -5.25
CA ARG A 6 -5.96 -9.98 -4.91
C ARG A 6 -7.36 -9.52 -5.28
N ALA A 7 -7.85 -9.87 -6.47
CA ALA A 7 -9.21 -9.55 -6.91
C ALA A 7 -10.26 -10.13 -5.95
N ALA A 8 -10.12 -11.41 -5.59
CA ALA A 8 -11.03 -12.06 -4.65
C ALA A 8 -10.95 -11.42 -3.25
N GLY A 9 -9.73 -11.18 -2.76
CA GLY A 9 -9.51 -10.58 -1.44
C GLY A 9 -9.98 -9.13 -1.30
N HIS A 10 -10.27 -8.44 -2.39
CA HIS A 10 -10.76 -7.05 -2.39
C HIS A 10 -12.18 -6.93 -2.97
N ALA A 11 -12.85 -8.05 -3.22
CA ALA A 11 -14.16 -8.08 -3.87
C ALA A 11 -15.25 -7.38 -3.05
N SER A 12 -15.11 -7.31 -1.73
CA SER A 12 -16.05 -6.59 -0.87
C SER A 12 -15.95 -5.07 -0.97
N GLY A 13 -14.96 -4.52 -1.68
CA GLY A 13 -14.67 -3.09 -1.62
C GLY A 13 -14.27 -2.64 -0.21
N PRO A 14 -14.36 -1.34 0.11
CA PRO A 14 -14.17 -0.81 1.47
C PRO A 14 -15.36 -1.11 2.40
N TYR A 15 -16.20 -2.10 2.12
CA TYR A 15 -17.49 -2.30 2.80
C TYR A 15 -17.51 -3.51 3.71
N VAL A 16 -18.27 -3.40 4.79
CA VAL A 16 -18.67 -4.49 5.67
C VAL A 16 -19.85 -5.20 5.03
N VAL A 17 -19.64 -6.46 4.66
CA VAL A 17 -20.66 -7.34 4.09
C VAL A 17 -20.89 -8.49 5.04
N SER A 18 -22.16 -8.79 5.35
CA SER A 18 -22.50 -9.83 6.34
C SER A 18 -22.19 -11.25 5.85
N ALA A 19 -22.24 -11.44 4.53
CA ALA A 19 -21.89 -12.69 3.88
C ALA A 19 -21.36 -12.37 2.48
N ILE A 20 -20.28 -13.04 2.09
CA ILE A 20 -19.70 -12.94 0.75
C ILE A 20 -19.16 -14.30 0.33
N ASP A 21 -19.47 -14.70 -0.90
CA ASP A 21 -18.86 -15.86 -1.56
C ASP A 21 -18.22 -15.36 -2.86
N VAL A 22 -16.93 -15.66 -3.04
CA VAL A 22 -16.14 -15.13 -4.15
C VAL A 22 -15.38 -16.25 -4.82
N ARG A 23 -15.65 -16.43 -6.11
CA ARG A 23 -14.92 -17.35 -6.98
C ARG A 23 -14.15 -16.58 -8.04
N SER A 24 -12.83 -16.75 -8.07
CA SER A 24 -11.97 -16.20 -9.11
C SER A 24 -11.38 -17.32 -9.97
N ILE A 25 -11.50 -17.20 -11.30
CA ILE A 25 -11.09 -18.24 -12.26
C ILE A 25 -10.15 -17.62 -13.28
N ALA A 26 -8.98 -18.23 -13.49
CA ALA A 26 -8.09 -17.88 -14.58
C ALA A 26 -8.47 -18.71 -15.80
N VAL A 27 -8.83 -18.05 -16.90
CA VAL A 27 -9.05 -18.72 -18.18
C VAL A 27 -7.84 -18.49 -19.06
N ARG A 28 -7.24 -19.59 -19.53
CA ARG A 28 -6.19 -19.52 -20.55
C ARG A 28 -6.82 -19.13 -21.89
N THR A 29 -6.21 -18.17 -22.57
CA THR A 29 -6.62 -17.76 -23.92
C THR A 29 -5.40 -17.75 -24.85
N ASN A 30 -5.63 -17.57 -26.15
CA ASN A 30 -4.57 -17.44 -27.17
C ASN A 30 -4.11 -15.97 -27.35
N ASN A 31 -4.41 -15.10 -26.40
CA ASN A 31 -3.96 -13.70 -26.38
C ASN A 31 -2.63 -13.56 -25.60
N PRO A 32 -1.92 -12.42 -25.71
CA PRO A 32 -0.77 -12.13 -24.86
C PRO A 32 -1.06 -12.31 -23.37
N ILE A 33 -0.06 -12.77 -22.63
CA ILE A 33 -0.18 -13.08 -21.20
C ILE A 33 -0.49 -11.79 -20.42
N GLY A 34 -1.65 -11.76 -19.76
CA GLY A 34 -1.98 -10.71 -18.79
C GLY A 34 -1.10 -10.81 -17.54
N GLY A 35 -0.80 -9.68 -16.93
CA GLY A 35 0.11 -9.61 -15.78
C GLY A 35 -0.19 -8.46 -14.84
N ALA A 36 0.85 -7.95 -14.20
CA ALA A 36 0.73 -6.84 -13.27
C ALA A 36 0.33 -5.54 -13.98
N PHE A 37 -0.72 -4.89 -13.50
CA PHE A 37 -1.01 -3.48 -13.76
C PHE A 37 -1.42 -2.82 -12.43
N ARG A 38 -1.20 -1.51 -12.27
CA ARG A 38 -1.47 -0.78 -11.02
C ARG A 38 -2.89 -1.07 -10.49
N GLY A 39 -2.96 -1.60 -9.27
CA GLY A 39 -4.20 -2.12 -8.64
C GLY A 39 -4.26 -3.64 -8.56
N PHE A 40 -3.66 -4.33 -9.54
CA PHE A 40 -3.34 -5.76 -9.51
C PHE A 40 -4.55 -6.67 -9.22
N GLY A 41 -5.70 -6.40 -9.86
CA GLY A 41 -6.94 -7.16 -9.70
C GLY A 41 -7.95 -6.50 -8.75
N ALA A 42 -7.49 -5.70 -7.79
CA ALA A 42 -8.39 -5.02 -6.84
C ALA A 42 -9.34 -4.03 -7.56
N ASN A 43 -8.81 -3.22 -8.49
CA ASN A 43 -9.61 -2.23 -9.21
C ASN A 43 -10.81 -2.86 -9.94
N GLN A 44 -10.60 -4.00 -10.60
CA GLN A 44 -11.65 -4.69 -11.34
C GLN A 44 -12.75 -5.19 -10.41
N ALA A 45 -12.37 -5.76 -9.26
CA ALA A 45 -13.32 -6.25 -8.27
C ALA A 45 -14.11 -5.09 -7.62
N GLN A 46 -13.41 -4.00 -7.31
CA GLN A 46 -14.01 -2.83 -6.67
C GLN A 46 -14.91 -2.04 -7.60
N PHE A 47 -14.57 -1.94 -8.89
CA PHE A 47 -15.49 -1.39 -9.88
C PHE A 47 -16.83 -2.15 -9.91
N ALA A 48 -16.78 -3.49 -9.87
CA ALA A 48 -17.99 -4.30 -9.80
C ALA A 48 -18.77 -4.06 -8.51
N MET A 49 -18.09 -3.99 -7.36
CA MET A 49 -18.73 -3.72 -6.07
C MET A 49 -19.35 -2.31 -6.00
N GLU A 50 -18.70 -1.28 -6.52
CA GLU A 50 -19.28 0.07 -6.60
C GLU A 50 -20.57 0.09 -7.40
N GLY A 51 -20.63 -0.65 -8.52
CA GLY A 51 -21.86 -0.82 -9.28
C GLY A 51 -22.96 -1.57 -8.50
N VAL A 52 -22.60 -2.48 -7.59
CA VAL A 52 -23.54 -3.11 -6.67
C VAL A 52 -24.07 -2.09 -5.66
N MET A 53 -23.19 -1.27 -5.08
CA MET A 53 -23.57 -0.23 -4.11
C MET A 53 -24.55 0.78 -4.72
N ASP A 54 -24.31 1.25 -5.95
CA ASP A 54 -25.22 2.18 -6.62
C ASP A 54 -26.60 1.56 -6.86
N ARG A 55 -26.64 0.32 -7.38
CA ARG A 55 -27.91 -0.40 -7.61
C ARG A 55 -28.68 -0.69 -6.32
N LEU A 56 -27.96 -0.97 -5.23
CA LEU A 56 -28.59 -1.18 -3.92
C LEU A 56 -29.13 0.12 -3.35
N ALA A 57 -28.41 1.24 -3.50
CA ALA A 57 -28.86 2.56 -3.07
C ALA A 57 -30.18 2.94 -3.74
N GLU A 58 -30.28 2.76 -5.07
CA GLU A 58 -31.52 2.98 -5.83
C GLU A 58 -32.68 2.13 -5.30
N LYS A 59 -32.43 0.82 -5.10
CA LYS A 59 -33.47 -0.13 -4.65
C LYS A 59 -34.02 0.18 -3.26
N VAL A 60 -33.19 0.68 -2.36
CA VAL A 60 -33.59 0.97 -0.97
C VAL A 60 -33.94 2.45 -0.75
N GLY A 61 -33.85 3.28 -1.81
CA GLY A 61 -34.24 4.69 -1.78
C GLY A 61 -33.33 5.60 -0.96
N ILE A 62 -32.02 5.30 -0.91
CA ILE A 62 -31.02 6.17 -0.26
C ILE A 62 -29.99 6.65 -1.29
N SER A 63 -29.22 7.69 -0.95
CA SER A 63 -28.20 8.21 -1.87
C SER A 63 -26.99 7.27 -1.98
N GLY A 64 -26.28 7.36 -3.10
CA GLY A 64 -24.99 6.67 -3.28
C GLY A 64 -23.95 7.04 -2.22
N TRP A 65 -24.03 8.25 -1.67
CA TRP A 65 -23.24 8.66 -0.51
C TRP A 65 -23.63 7.88 0.75
N GLU A 66 -24.93 7.88 1.09
CA GLU A 66 -25.43 7.32 2.33
C GLU A 66 -25.17 5.82 2.41
N ILE A 67 -25.35 5.08 1.31
CA ILE A 67 -25.09 3.63 1.31
C ILE A 67 -23.60 3.33 1.60
N ARG A 68 -22.68 4.13 1.04
CA ARG A 68 -21.24 3.94 1.26
C ARG A 68 -20.87 4.29 2.69
N LYS A 69 -21.39 5.42 3.22
CA LYS A 69 -21.17 5.85 4.60
C LYS A 69 -21.69 4.85 5.64
N ARG A 70 -22.82 4.18 5.38
CA ARG A 70 -23.36 3.16 6.30
C ARG A 70 -22.53 1.89 6.34
N ASN A 71 -21.93 1.52 5.21
CA ASN A 71 -21.28 0.21 5.06
C ASN A 71 -19.76 0.27 5.09
N VAL A 72 -19.13 1.45 5.10
CA VAL A 72 -17.67 1.57 5.15
C VAL A 72 -17.06 0.86 6.36
N VAL A 73 -15.92 0.21 6.16
CA VAL A 73 -15.13 -0.40 7.23
C VAL A 73 -14.75 0.62 8.31
N LYS A 74 -14.70 0.14 9.55
CA LYS A 74 -14.28 0.89 10.73
C LYS A 74 -13.42 0.00 11.63
N PRO A 75 -12.75 0.56 12.64
CA PRO A 75 -11.99 -0.26 13.58
C PRO A 75 -12.88 -1.33 14.22
N GLY A 76 -12.36 -2.55 14.30
CA GLY A 76 -13.09 -3.73 14.78
C GLY A 76 -14.03 -4.38 13.76
N SER A 77 -14.21 -3.79 12.57
CA SER A 77 -14.93 -4.47 11.48
C SER A 77 -14.16 -5.70 11.00
N ILE A 78 -14.88 -6.80 10.76
CA ILE A 78 -14.38 -7.92 9.97
C ILE A 78 -14.56 -7.56 8.50
N TRP A 79 -13.46 -7.42 7.77
CA TRP A 79 -13.47 -7.02 6.38
C TRP A 79 -13.11 -8.18 5.46
N GLY A 80 -13.90 -8.31 4.38
CA GLY A 80 -13.61 -9.16 3.24
C GLY A 80 -13.16 -10.57 3.65
N PRO A 81 -11.88 -10.96 3.44
CA PRO A 81 -11.35 -12.29 3.77
C PRO A 81 -11.31 -12.67 5.26
N GLY A 82 -11.81 -11.83 6.16
CA GLY A 82 -11.84 -12.10 7.61
C GLY A 82 -10.88 -11.22 8.43
N GLN A 83 -10.18 -10.27 7.83
CA GLN A 83 -9.26 -9.41 8.57
C GLN A 83 -10.02 -8.45 9.49
N ILE A 84 -9.68 -8.43 10.77
CA ILE A 84 -10.15 -7.40 11.70
C ILE A 84 -9.41 -6.10 11.38
N MET A 85 -10.16 -5.05 11.08
CA MET A 85 -9.63 -3.74 10.74
C MET A 85 -9.14 -3.00 11.99
N ASP A 86 -7.93 -2.46 11.91
CA ASP A 86 -7.32 -1.68 12.99
C ASP A 86 -7.80 -0.21 12.98
N GLU A 87 -7.21 0.62 13.85
CA GLU A 87 -7.49 2.06 13.92
C GLU A 87 -7.16 2.81 12.62
N GLY A 88 -6.22 2.30 11.81
CA GLY A 88 -5.86 2.88 10.51
C GLY A 88 -7.03 2.90 9.54
N SER A 89 -7.97 1.95 9.66
CA SER A 89 -9.18 1.89 8.82
C SER A 89 -10.07 3.13 8.86
N ARG A 90 -9.94 3.98 9.90
CA ARG A 90 -10.62 5.28 9.96
C ARG A 90 -10.31 6.17 8.76
N GLY A 91 -9.14 6.00 8.13
CA GLY A 91 -8.78 6.73 6.92
C GLY A 91 -9.79 6.55 5.78
N ALA A 92 -10.50 5.42 5.71
CA ALA A 92 -11.55 5.19 4.73
C ALA A 92 -12.71 6.19 4.91
N SER A 93 -13.24 6.29 6.12
CA SER A 93 -14.29 7.26 6.46
C SER A 93 -13.79 8.70 6.35
N SER A 94 -12.54 8.98 6.74
CA SER A 94 -11.93 10.31 6.57
C SER A 94 -11.87 10.73 5.11
N CYS A 95 -11.56 9.82 4.18
CA CYS A 95 -11.59 10.11 2.75
C CYS A 95 -12.97 10.46 2.22
N LEU A 96 -14.03 9.76 2.69
CA LEU A 96 -15.40 10.14 2.38
C LEU A 96 -15.68 11.54 2.92
N GLU A 97 -15.54 11.77 4.22
CA GLU A 97 -15.88 13.07 4.82
C GLU A 97 -15.09 14.25 4.21
N ALA A 98 -13.84 14.04 3.81
CA ALA A 98 -13.00 15.07 3.18
C ALA A 98 -13.58 15.64 1.88
N ILE A 99 -14.41 14.89 1.14
CA ILE A 99 -15.02 15.34 -0.11
C ILE A 99 -16.49 15.76 0.04
N LYS A 100 -17.07 15.66 1.25
CA LYS A 100 -18.52 15.82 1.47
C LYS A 100 -19.02 17.19 1.08
N GLU A 101 -18.30 18.24 1.47
CA GLU A 101 -18.70 19.61 1.16
C GLU A 101 -18.77 19.85 -0.36
N SER A 102 -17.73 19.43 -1.10
CA SER A 102 -17.68 19.57 -2.55
C SER A 102 -18.73 18.71 -3.25
N TYR A 103 -18.97 17.49 -2.75
CA TYR A 103 -20.04 16.61 -3.22
C TYR A 103 -21.41 17.28 -3.06
N ASP A 104 -21.73 17.78 -1.87
CA ASP A 104 -23.02 18.44 -1.59
C ASP A 104 -23.21 19.69 -2.42
N GLN A 105 -22.15 20.49 -2.57
CA GLN A 105 -22.21 21.70 -3.38
C GLN A 105 -22.48 21.35 -4.85
N ALA A 106 -21.80 20.34 -5.40
CA ALA A 106 -22.03 19.92 -6.77
C ALA A 106 -23.47 19.42 -7.01
N ILE A 107 -24.06 18.71 -6.03
CA ILE A 107 -25.48 18.30 -6.08
C ILE A 107 -26.40 19.51 -6.02
N LYS A 108 -26.15 20.48 -5.12
CA LYS A 108 -26.94 21.72 -5.02
C LYS A 108 -26.88 22.54 -6.32
N ASP A 109 -25.73 22.55 -6.98
CA ASP A 109 -25.53 23.20 -8.28
C ASP A 109 -26.24 22.48 -9.44
N GLY A 110 -26.90 21.34 -9.18
CA GLY A 110 -27.58 20.53 -10.20
C GLY A 110 -26.64 19.72 -11.09
N LYS A 111 -25.39 19.48 -10.67
CA LYS A 111 -24.43 18.68 -11.44
C LYS A 111 -24.72 17.20 -11.29
N VAL A 112 -24.38 16.42 -12.33
CA VAL A 112 -24.31 14.96 -12.25
C VAL A 112 -22.99 14.60 -11.56
N VAL A 113 -23.07 13.96 -10.40
CA VAL A 113 -21.90 13.60 -9.58
C VAL A 113 -21.74 12.09 -9.55
N GLY A 114 -20.55 11.62 -9.93
CA GLY A 114 -20.13 10.24 -9.72
C GLY A 114 -19.30 10.13 -8.43
N LEU A 115 -19.49 9.05 -7.68
CA LEU A 115 -18.70 8.74 -6.50
C LEU A 115 -18.14 7.32 -6.64
N GLY A 116 -16.82 7.18 -6.52
CA GLY A 116 -16.13 5.90 -6.49
C GLY A 116 -15.35 5.76 -5.20
N PHE A 117 -15.43 4.60 -4.57
CA PHE A 117 -14.74 4.34 -3.31
C PHE A 117 -14.10 2.95 -3.30
N GLY A 118 -12.79 2.91 -3.03
CA GLY A 118 -11.97 1.71 -3.08
C GLY A 118 -11.00 1.63 -1.92
N LEU A 119 -10.58 0.42 -1.61
CA LEU A 119 -9.57 0.11 -0.60
C LEU A 119 -8.45 -0.72 -1.23
N LYS A 120 -7.19 -0.31 -1.06
CA LYS A 120 -6.05 -1.05 -1.59
C LYS A 120 -4.94 -1.10 -0.54
N ASN A 121 -4.47 -2.30 -0.24
CA ASN A 121 -3.42 -2.52 0.75
C ASN A 121 -2.03 -2.07 0.26
N SER A 122 -1.12 -1.76 1.16
CA SER A 122 0.33 -1.81 0.90
C SER A 122 0.89 -3.18 1.27
N GLY A 123 1.97 -3.61 0.62
CA GLY A 123 2.57 -4.93 0.81
C GLY A 123 2.07 -6.01 -0.16
N LEU A 124 2.80 -7.11 -0.22
CA LEU A 124 2.37 -8.35 -0.88
C LEU A 124 1.36 -9.09 -0.01
N GLY A 125 1.56 -9.12 1.30
CA GLY A 125 0.64 -9.78 2.23
C GLY A 125 0.41 -11.26 1.93
N ASN A 126 -0.67 -11.81 2.47
CA ASN A 126 -1.09 -13.20 2.31
C ASN A 126 0.05 -14.20 2.63
N GLY A 127 0.78 -13.98 3.74
CA GLY A 127 1.86 -14.86 4.20
C GLY A 127 3.19 -14.69 3.46
N ALA A 128 3.28 -13.77 2.50
CA ALA A 128 4.53 -13.50 1.81
C ALA A 128 5.55 -12.89 2.79
N LYS A 129 6.75 -13.47 2.85
CA LYS A 129 7.88 -12.85 3.55
C LYS A 129 8.43 -11.73 2.67
N GLU A 130 8.41 -10.51 3.20
CA GLU A 130 8.83 -9.31 2.51
C GLU A 130 10.06 -8.74 3.22
N ILE A 131 11.16 -8.60 2.49
CA ILE A 131 12.41 -8.04 3.01
C ILE A 131 12.82 -6.87 2.09
N ALA A 132 13.24 -5.77 2.71
CA ALA A 132 13.90 -4.66 2.05
C ALA A 132 15.21 -4.37 2.78
N LYS A 133 16.24 -4.02 2.03
CA LYS A 133 17.55 -3.70 2.58
C LYS A 133 18.06 -2.38 2.01
N ALA A 134 18.90 -1.72 2.80
CA ALA A 134 19.62 -0.54 2.40
C ALA A 134 21.06 -0.61 2.91
N VAL A 135 21.94 0.19 2.30
CA VAL A 135 23.31 0.42 2.76
C VAL A 135 23.55 1.92 2.83
N VAL A 136 24.10 2.37 3.95
CA VAL A 136 24.60 3.74 4.12
C VAL A 136 26.12 3.66 4.24
N ARG A 137 26.84 4.49 3.47
CA ARG A 137 28.30 4.56 3.51
C ARG A 137 28.74 6.02 3.52
N PHE A 138 29.60 6.37 4.47
CA PHE A 138 30.22 7.69 4.54
C PHE A 138 31.51 7.66 3.73
N ARG A 139 31.67 8.58 2.79
CA ARG A 139 32.88 8.69 1.95
C ARG A 139 33.92 9.59 2.59
N GLN A 140 35.19 9.38 2.27
CA GLN A 140 36.28 10.26 2.72
C GLN A 140 36.13 11.73 2.29
N ASP A 141 35.43 12.00 1.19
CA ASP A 141 35.15 13.35 0.69
C ASP A 141 33.95 14.05 1.35
N GLY A 142 33.36 13.42 2.37
CA GLY A 142 32.24 13.98 3.14
C GLY A 142 30.86 13.74 2.51
N LYS A 143 30.77 12.99 1.40
CA LYS A 143 29.50 12.52 0.85
C LYS A 143 28.95 11.32 1.62
N VAL A 144 27.64 11.15 1.58
CA VAL A 144 26.94 9.99 2.16
C VAL A 144 26.25 9.25 1.02
N GLU A 145 26.68 8.03 0.74
CA GLU A 145 25.97 7.13 -0.18
C GLU A 145 24.81 6.47 0.56
N VAL A 146 23.61 6.56 -0.01
CA VAL A 146 22.41 5.87 0.45
C VAL A 146 21.96 4.94 -0.67
N ARG A 147 22.27 3.66 -0.51
CA ARG A 147 21.89 2.60 -1.45
C ARG A 147 20.62 1.94 -0.98
N HIS A 148 19.61 1.84 -1.84
CA HIS A 148 18.39 1.10 -1.54
C HIS A 148 18.02 0.15 -2.66
N CYS A 149 17.07 -0.74 -2.39
CA CYS A 149 16.72 -1.83 -3.29
C CYS A 149 15.48 -1.62 -4.15
N TRP A 150 15.06 -0.37 -4.33
CA TRP A 150 13.80 -0.03 -5.01
C TRP A 150 14.09 0.65 -6.33
N THR A 151 13.38 0.27 -7.38
CA THR A 151 13.51 0.89 -8.69
C THR A 151 12.73 2.19 -8.72
N GLU A 152 13.39 3.30 -9.03
CA GLU A 152 12.71 4.54 -9.38
C GLU A 152 12.01 4.39 -10.73
N MET A 153 10.71 4.68 -10.75
CA MET A 153 9.89 4.66 -11.96
C MET A 153 8.89 5.83 -11.97
N GLY A 154 9.21 6.91 -11.25
CA GLY A 154 8.44 8.16 -11.18
C GLY A 154 7.64 8.33 -9.87
N GLN A 155 7.65 7.35 -8.98
CA GLN A 155 6.97 7.41 -7.68
C GLN A 155 7.76 8.17 -6.61
N GLY A 156 9.04 8.51 -6.87
CA GLY A 156 9.87 9.30 -5.96
C GLY A 156 10.45 8.51 -4.78
N VAL A 157 10.76 7.22 -4.97
CA VAL A 157 11.37 6.40 -3.91
C VAL A 157 12.79 6.87 -3.57
N HIS A 158 13.53 7.45 -4.53
CA HIS A 158 14.82 8.08 -4.25
C HIS A 158 14.66 9.28 -3.32
N THR A 159 13.63 10.10 -3.55
CA THR A 159 13.32 11.25 -2.68
C THR A 159 12.99 10.80 -1.26
N VAL A 160 12.23 9.71 -1.11
CA VAL A 160 11.94 9.13 0.20
C VAL A 160 13.23 8.69 0.90
N ALA A 161 14.12 7.96 0.22
CA ALA A 161 15.38 7.50 0.80
C ALA A 161 16.27 8.68 1.23
N LEU A 162 16.36 9.73 0.39
CA LEU A 162 17.06 10.98 0.70
C LEU A 162 16.50 11.64 1.97
N GLN A 163 15.19 11.83 2.04
CA GLN A 163 14.52 12.48 3.17
C GLN A 163 14.76 11.72 4.48
N VAL A 164 14.67 10.39 4.44
CA VAL A 164 14.94 9.55 5.62
C VAL A 164 16.39 9.67 6.06
N ALA A 165 17.35 9.62 5.14
CA ALA A 165 18.76 9.75 5.48
C ALA A 165 19.10 11.13 6.05
N VAL A 166 18.51 12.20 5.51
CA VAL A 166 18.67 13.56 6.04
C VAL A 166 18.13 13.68 7.45
N GLU A 167 16.93 13.14 7.71
CA GLU A 167 16.31 13.17 9.03
C GLU A 167 17.11 12.37 10.07
N GLU A 168 17.49 11.13 9.74
CA GLU A 168 18.17 10.23 10.68
C GLU A 168 19.63 10.64 10.94
N LEU A 169 20.30 11.27 9.98
CA LEU A 169 21.72 11.66 10.09
C LEU A 169 21.94 13.14 10.41
N GLY A 170 20.92 13.98 10.26
CA GLY A 170 21.03 15.44 10.44
C GLY A 170 21.98 16.13 9.44
N VAL A 171 22.15 15.56 8.24
CA VAL A 171 23.08 16.06 7.21
C VAL A 171 22.37 16.93 6.17
N ASN A 172 23.12 17.80 5.49
CA ASN A 172 22.58 18.57 4.38
C ASN A 172 22.22 17.63 3.20
N PRO A 173 21.04 17.78 2.56
CA PRO A 173 20.62 16.92 1.44
C PRO A 173 21.61 16.91 0.26
N SER A 174 22.35 18.00 0.04
CA SER A 174 23.36 18.07 -1.03
C SER A 174 24.57 17.14 -0.81
N LEU A 175 24.74 16.61 0.40
CA LEU A 175 25.79 15.64 0.73
C LEU A 175 25.37 14.20 0.46
N VAL A 176 24.07 13.95 0.28
CA VAL A 176 23.53 12.60 0.12
C VAL A 176 23.42 12.23 -1.36
N GLU A 177 23.99 11.09 -1.71
CA GLU A 177 23.88 10.48 -3.02
C GLU A 177 23.02 9.21 -2.92
N VAL A 178 21.87 9.19 -3.61
CA VAL A 178 20.96 8.03 -3.59
C VAL A 178 21.20 7.14 -4.79
N ILE A 179 21.50 5.86 -4.53
CA ILE A 179 21.96 4.90 -5.54
C ILE A 179 21.13 3.63 -5.51
N VAL A 180 20.86 3.06 -6.69
CA VAL A 180 20.23 1.74 -6.83
C VAL A 180 21.02 0.95 -7.87
N ASP A 181 21.71 -0.09 -7.41
CA ASP A 181 22.45 -1.03 -8.26
C ASP A 181 22.56 -2.41 -7.60
N THR A 182 23.28 -3.33 -8.26
CA THR A 182 23.49 -4.70 -7.78
C THR A 182 24.84 -4.90 -7.06
N SER A 183 25.66 -3.86 -6.90
CA SER A 183 27.05 -3.97 -6.41
C SER A 183 27.18 -4.39 -4.93
N ARG A 184 26.07 -4.43 -4.19
CA ARG A 184 25.97 -4.87 -2.80
C ARG A 184 25.09 -6.09 -2.60
N GLU A 185 24.69 -6.75 -3.69
CA GLU A 185 24.03 -8.06 -3.68
C GLU A 185 22.94 -8.20 -2.60
N MET A 186 22.10 -7.17 -2.44
CA MET A 186 21.13 -7.12 -1.34
C MET A 186 20.12 -8.30 -1.39
N ASN A 187 19.97 -8.94 -2.56
CA ASN A 187 19.19 -10.16 -2.78
C ASN A 187 17.75 -10.04 -2.27
N VAL A 188 17.08 -8.99 -2.75
CA VAL A 188 15.69 -8.67 -2.39
C VAL A 188 14.79 -8.64 -3.62
N GLY A 189 13.48 -8.67 -3.36
CA GLY A 189 12.46 -8.83 -4.38
C GLY A 189 12.19 -7.58 -5.24
N GLN A 190 11.13 -7.69 -6.02
CA GLN A 190 10.69 -6.69 -7.00
C GLN A 190 10.06 -5.42 -6.39
N THR A 191 10.13 -4.30 -7.13
CA THR A 191 9.39 -3.07 -6.81
C THR A 191 7.91 -3.21 -7.16
N THR A 192 7.10 -3.70 -6.22
CA THR A 192 5.65 -3.91 -6.39
C THR A 192 4.88 -3.77 -5.07
N GLY A 193 3.56 -3.95 -5.09
CA GLY A 193 2.73 -4.00 -3.89
C GLY A 193 2.52 -2.64 -3.20
N SER A 194 2.96 -1.54 -3.81
CA SER A 194 2.95 -0.18 -3.20
C SER A 194 3.67 -0.08 -1.86
N ARG A 195 4.62 -0.99 -1.59
CA ARG A 195 5.32 -1.08 -0.31
C ARG A 195 6.66 -0.34 -0.26
N GLY A 196 7.08 0.23 -1.39
CA GLY A 196 8.41 0.82 -1.57
C GLY A 196 8.72 1.94 -0.57
N THR A 197 7.78 2.84 -0.32
CA THR A 197 7.94 3.91 0.68
C THR A 197 8.09 3.34 2.09
N LEU A 198 7.14 2.52 2.55
CA LEU A 198 7.14 1.94 3.90
C LEU A 198 8.43 1.19 4.19
N MET A 199 8.77 0.24 3.32
CA MET A 199 9.89 -0.65 3.55
C MET A 199 11.23 0.00 3.20
N GLY A 200 11.27 0.86 2.18
CA GLY A 200 12.45 1.65 1.84
C GLY A 200 12.84 2.58 2.97
N ALA A 201 11.88 3.36 3.49
CA ALA A 201 12.11 4.22 4.65
C ALA A 201 12.60 3.42 5.86
N GLY A 202 11.92 2.31 6.19
CA GLY A 202 12.35 1.45 7.30
C GLY A 202 13.79 0.95 7.17
N SER A 203 14.17 0.44 6.00
CA SER A 203 15.51 -0.12 5.78
C SER A 203 16.62 0.94 5.75
N VAL A 204 16.35 2.12 5.16
CA VAL A 204 17.32 3.23 5.15
C VAL A 204 17.50 3.77 6.56
N ALA A 205 16.42 3.98 7.30
CA ALA A 205 16.47 4.46 8.66
C ALA A 205 17.26 3.49 9.57
N ASP A 206 17.09 2.19 9.38
CA ASP A 206 17.83 1.16 10.11
C ASP A 206 19.35 1.20 9.82
N ALA A 207 19.72 1.38 8.55
CA ALA A 207 21.12 1.56 8.15
C ALA A 207 21.72 2.84 8.76
N CYS A 208 20.99 3.95 8.71
CA CYS A 208 21.40 5.22 9.32
C CYS A 208 21.62 5.10 10.83
N ARG A 209 20.68 4.49 11.57
CA ARG A 209 20.81 4.28 13.02
C ARG A 209 22.00 3.40 13.36
N THR A 210 22.24 2.35 12.57
CA THR A 210 23.44 1.50 12.73
C THR A 210 24.72 2.30 12.53
N ALA A 211 24.76 3.18 11.53
CA ALA A 211 25.91 4.05 11.30
C ALA A 211 26.14 5.04 12.46
N VAL A 212 25.07 5.70 12.94
CA VAL A 212 25.13 6.64 14.07
C VAL A 212 25.64 5.94 15.33
N ALA A 213 25.17 4.73 15.61
CA ALA A 213 25.62 3.95 16.75
C ALA A 213 27.12 3.61 16.73
N ASP A 214 27.71 3.45 15.53
CA ASP A 214 29.15 3.22 15.36
C ASP A 214 29.96 4.51 15.12
N GLY A 215 29.33 5.69 15.23
CA GLY A 215 29.99 6.99 15.07
C GLY A 215 30.28 7.37 13.62
N CYS A 216 29.51 6.86 12.65
CA CYS A 216 29.56 7.23 11.24
C CYS A 216 30.96 7.15 10.61
N LYS A 217 31.74 6.11 10.95
CA LYS A 217 33.10 5.92 10.41
C LYS A 217 33.06 5.85 8.87
N PRO A 218 34.03 6.49 8.19
CA PRO A 218 34.09 6.50 6.74
C PRO A 218 34.49 5.13 6.19
N GLU A 219 34.09 4.88 4.95
CA GLU A 219 34.41 3.69 4.15
C GLU A 219 33.89 2.35 4.71
N ILE A 220 32.91 2.41 5.61
CA ILE A 220 32.17 1.26 6.13
C ILE A 220 30.78 1.22 5.52
N ASP A 221 30.34 0.03 5.12
CA ASP A 221 28.97 -0.22 4.68
C ASP A 221 28.09 -0.58 5.88
N TYR A 222 27.24 0.36 6.30
CA TYR A 222 26.24 0.11 7.33
C TYR A 222 24.97 -0.43 6.67
N GLN A 223 24.61 -1.66 7.00
CA GLN A 223 23.45 -2.33 6.43
C GLN A 223 22.21 -2.11 7.31
N GLY A 224 21.06 -1.95 6.67
CA GLY A 224 19.76 -1.88 7.35
C GLY A 224 18.75 -2.79 6.69
N GLU A 225 17.83 -3.32 7.49
CA GLU A 225 16.76 -4.20 7.02
C GLU A 225 15.40 -3.76 7.55
N TYR A 226 14.37 -3.86 6.70
CA TYR A 226 12.99 -3.84 7.14
C TYR A 226 12.26 -5.08 6.64
N ARG A 227 11.52 -5.73 7.55
CA ARG A 227 10.85 -6.99 7.28
C ARG A 227 9.37 -6.95 7.62
N VAL A 228 8.57 -7.57 6.76
CA VAL A 228 7.20 -7.97 7.04
C VAL A 228 7.13 -9.49 6.87
N ASP A 229 6.99 -10.20 7.98
CA ASP A 229 6.89 -11.67 8.04
C ASP A 229 5.78 -12.15 8.99
N TRP A 230 4.90 -11.23 9.39
CA TRP A 230 3.83 -11.44 10.35
C TRP A 230 2.43 -11.53 9.72
N THR A 231 2.30 -11.32 8.41
CA THR A 231 1.01 -11.53 7.72
C THR A 231 0.72 -13.02 7.57
N ASN A 232 -0.55 -13.42 7.59
CA ASN A 232 -0.98 -14.81 7.44
C ASN A 232 -1.24 -15.18 5.97
N SER A 233 -0.97 -16.42 5.61
CA SER A 233 -1.52 -17.04 4.40
C SER A 233 -2.99 -17.42 4.64
N MET A 234 -3.81 -17.36 3.59
CA MET A 234 -5.20 -17.87 3.66
C MET A 234 -5.27 -19.38 3.93
N SER A 235 -4.15 -20.10 3.76
CA SER A 235 -4.03 -21.53 4.07
C SER A 235 -3.70 -21.83 5.53
N ASP A 236 -3.43 -20.82 6.35
CA ASP A 236 -2.96 -21.01 7.74
C ASP A 236 -4.11 -21.36 8.71
N ASP A 237 -5.36 -21.42 8.22
CA ASP A 237 -6.58 -21.75 9.00
C ASP A 237 -6.77 -20.87 10.25
N VAL A 238 -6.43 -19.59 10.12
CA VAL A 238 -6.63 -18.56 11.13
C VAL A 238 -8.01 -17.94 10.94
N GLU A 239 -8.83 -17.88 12.00
CA GLU A 239 -10.20 -17.36 11.95
C GLU A 239 -10.28 -15.93 11.40
N ASN A 240 -9.40 -15.05 11.87
CA ASN A 240 -9.33 -13.65 11.44
C ASN A 240 -7.91 -13.32 10.94
N PRO A 241 -7.56 -13.70 9.70
CA PRO A 241 -6.18 -13.61 9.22
C PRO A 241 -5.78 -12.16 8.96
N LEU A 242 -4.59 -11.79 9.40
CA LEU A 242 -3.98 -10.50 9.07
C LEU A 242 -3.24 -10.63 7.74
N ILE A 243 -3.91 -10.29 6.65
CA ILE A 243 -3.42 -10.59 5.30
C ILE A 243 -2.73 -9.40 4.62
N HIS A 244 -2.76 -8.21 5.24
CA HIS A 244 -2.18 -6.98 4.72
C HIS A 244 -1.34 -6.28 5.77
N SER A 245 -0.22 -5.67 5.34
CA SER A 245 0.65 -4.97 6.28
C SER A 245 0.11 -3.59 6.68
N THR A 246 -0.46 -2.86 5.74
CA THR A 246 -1.11 -1.57 6.01
C THR A 246 -1.99 -1.17 4.81
N PHE A 247 -2.69 -0.05 4.94
CA PHE A 247 -3.49 0.58 3.90
C PHE A 247 -3.11 2.05 3.75
N GLY A 248 -3.15 2.56 2.53
CA GLY A 248 -3.00 3.99 2.25
C GLY A 248 -4.36 4.60 1.93
N TYR A 249 -4.58 5.85 2.36
CA TYR A 249 -5.84 6.56 2.18
C TYR A 249 -5.61 7.87 1.42
N ALA A 250 -6.44 8.11 0.42
CA ALA A 250 -6.43 9.34 -0.37
C ALA A 250 -7.84 9.62 -0.89
N ALA A 251 -8.16 10.91 -1.00
CA ALA A 251 -9.38 11.38 -1.64
C ALA A 251 -9.00 12.34 -2.78
N GLN A 252 -9.76 12.31 -3.86
CA GLN A 252 -9.58 13.16 -5.02
C GLN A 252 -10.96 13.65 -5.50
N LEU A 253 -11.01 14.90 -5.94
CA LEU A 253 -12.16 15.56 -6.59
C LEU A 253 -11.92 15.71 -8.08
#